data_AF-A0A843T3I1-F1
#
_entry.id   AF-A0A843T3I1-F1
#
_cell.length_a   1.000
_cell.length_b   1.000
_cell.length_c   1.000
_cell.angle_alpha   90.00
_cell.angle_beta   90.00
_cell.angle_gamma   90.00
#
_symmetry.space_group_name_H-M   'P 1'
#
loop_
_entity.id
_entity.type
_entity.pdbx_description
1 polymer ?
#
loop_
_entity_poly.entity_id
_entity_poly.type
_entity_poly.pdbx_seq_one_letter_code
_entity_poly.pdbx_strand_id
1 'polypeptide(L)'
;MAVTIPALQVTARDLELWAGQRAAQDQLPRLVRDLILATRPLPEVIMMVAGEGVQRGGWDGIVQSEGAPPFVPAGTSGWEMSVRSDIARKAQDDYDKRGAEPLVLNPTETTFVFATARAWHGGGDWCAIRRTDGVWRDVRVIDAYQLEAWLSLAPAVHLRIAQELGKRPPGVADLASVWTDLRESTTPHLSASLIIAGRNGAAEEVRQLIMRDENVVSVAGDSREEAFAFLAAAIDELPEPERSGILSRAIVVWDPSHWTSLAVRDEPLILVPMFENRKHAGGVARGGHQLVLPLGRDEGRSSQTAVQIGRPHRSALTEELESLGLPRYRAQELAGVGRRSLLALKRRLAIARDLEQPAWSRPEHAGDLLPTLFAGTWEDSNEKDRQVVAALARKPYEDWVRVIHRWANESDPPVRLVDHGCSRPGKMHGHFSGTSSASMIWKP
;
A
#
# COMPACT_ATOMS: atom_id res chain seq x y z
N MET A 1 13.23 24.78 14.48
CA MET A 1 11.78 24.89 14.32
C MET A 1 11.29 23.53 13.88
N ALA A 2 10.51 22.83 14.72
CA ALA A 2 9.94 21.55 14.33
C ALA A 2 9.02 21.79 13.13
N VAL A 3 9.34 21.19 11.98
CA VAL A 3 8.42 21.18 10.84
C VAL A 3 7.27 20.29 11.24
N THR A 4 6.22 20.88 11.80
CA THR A 4 4.96 20.19 12.06
C THR A 4 4.44 19.78 10.69
N ILE A 5 4.31 18.48 10.44
CA ILE A 5 3.59 18.03 9.25
C ILE A 5 2.15 18.50 9.44
N PRO A 6 1.59 19.38 8.59
CA PRO A 6 0.21 19.83 8.73
C PRO A 6 -0.80 18.67 8.63
N ALA A 7 -0.34 17.47 8.25
CA ALA A 7 -1.12 16.26 8.07
C ALA A 7 -1.43 15.47 9.35
N LEU A 8 -0.66 15.66 10.44
CA LEU A 8 -0.79 14.90 11.69
C LEU A 8 -1.70 15.67 12.67
N GLN A 9 -3.01 15.72 12.38
CA GLN A 9 -3.97 16.62 13.06
C GLN A 9 -5.01 15.93 13.95
N VAL A 10 -4.92 14.63 14.17
CA VAL A 10 -5.85 13.95 15.09
C VAL A 10 -5.42 14.23 16.52
N THR A 11 -6.30 14.91 17.25
CA THR A 11 -6.14 15.31 18.65
C THR A 11 -6.98 14.42 19.57
N ALA A 12 -6.74 14.46 20.88
CA ALA A 12 -7.58 13.81 21.88
C ALA A 12 -9.06 14.23 21.74
N ARG A 13 -9.31 15.50 21.36
CA ARG A 13 -10.67 16.00 21.13
C ARG A 13 -11.34 15.31 19.93
N ASP A 14 -10.60 15.07 18.86
CA ASP A 14 -11.12 14.34 17.71
C ASP A 14 -11.44 12.88 18.08
N LEU A 15 -10.57 12.24 18.86
CA LEU A 15 -10.78 10.88 19.36
C LEU A 15 -12.01 10.78 20.28
N GLU A 16 -12.25 11.77 21.15
CA GLU A 16 -13.45 11.82 21.98
C GLU A 16 -14.75 11.94 21.17
N LEU A 17 -14.74 12.76 20.12
CA LEU A 17 -15.88 12.92 19.23
C LEU A 17 -16.13 11.62 18.45
N TRP A 18 -15.06 10.99 17.97
CA TRP A 18 -15.11 9.69 17.32
C TRP A 18 -15.63 8.59 18.24
N ALA A 19 -15.26 8.59 19.53
CA ALA A 19 -15.76 7.65 20.53
C ALA A 19 -17.29 7.72 20.73
N GLY A 20 -17.95 8.79 20.28
CA GLY A 20 -19.42 8.90 20.24
C GLY A 20 -20.07 8.19 19.05
N GLN A 21 -19.31 7.77 18.05
CA GLN A 21 -19.79 7.12 16.84
C GLN A 21 -19.83 5.60 17.01
N ARG A 22 -20.77 4.93 16.35
CA ARG A 22 -20.90 3.45 16.43
C ARG A 22 -19.65 2.73 15.93
N ALA A 23 -19.06 3.23 14.84
CA ALA A 23 -17.88 2.62 14.23
C ALA A 23 -16.67 2.56 15.18
N ALA A 24 -16.56 3.46 16.16
CA ALA A 24 -15.42 3.50 17.07
C ALA A 24 -15.33 2.26 17.98
N GLN A 25 -16.45 1.60 18.27
CA GLN A 25 -16.46 0.35 19.06
C GLN A 25 -15.66 -0.75 18.35
N ASP A 26 -15.86 -0.89 17.05
CA ASP A 26 -15.23 -1.93 16.24
C ASP A 26 -13.82 -1.55 15.80
N GLN A 27 -13.53 -0.25 15.71
CA GLN A 27 -12.29 0.29 15.17
C GLN A 27 -11.22 0.55 16.25
N LEU A 28 -11.57 0.82 17.52
CA LEU A 28 -10.59 1.07 18.57
C LEU A 28 -9.59 -0.10 18.76
N PRO A 29 -10.02 -1.38 18.77
CA PRO A 29 -9.07 -2.49 18.82
C PRO A 29 -8.09 -2.52 17.64
N ARG A 30 -8.55 -2.18 16.43
CA ARG A 30 -7.69 -2.06 15.25
C ARG A 30 -6.70 -0.91 15.41
N LEU A 31 -7.15 0.25 15.88
CA LEU A 31 -6.29 1.42 16.10
C LEU A 31 -5.16 1.08 17.08
N VAL A 32 -5.49 0.47 18.22
CA VAL A 32 -4.50 0.08 19.23
C VAL A 32 -3.55 -0.98 18.66
N ARG A 33 -4.07 -1.98 17.93
CA ARG A 33 -3.24 -2.99 17.25
C ARG A 33 -2.26 -2.36 16.27
N ASP A 34 -2.71 -1.46 15.43
CA ASP A 34 -1.88 -0.79 14.42
C ASP A 34 -0.84 0.12 15.10
N LEU A 35 -1.18 0.81 16.19
CA LEU A 35 -0.25 1.59 17.01
C LEU A 35 0.85 0.73 17.64
N ILE A 36 0.48 -0.45 18.17
CA ILE A 36 1.42 -1.45 18.65
C ILE A 36 2.35 -1.86 17.51
N LEU A 37 1.82 -2.25 16.36
CA LEU A 37 2.64 -2.71 15.24
C LEU A 37 3.55 -1.62 14.65
N ALA A 38 3.14 -0.35 14.72
CA ALA A 38 3.93 0.77 14.21
C ALA A 38 5.14 1.12 15.08
N THR A 39 5.01 0.98 16.41
CA THR A 39 5.95 1.54 17.38
C THR A 39 6.94 0.54 17.96
N ARG A 40 6.97 -0.68 17.42
CA ARG A 40 7.87 -1.76 17.86
C ARG A 40 8.04 -2.83 16.79
N PRO A 41 9.07 -3.69 16.94
CA PRO A 41 9.13 -4.95 16.21
C PRO A 41 7.90 -5.83 16.47
N LEU A 42 7.61 -6.73 15.52
CA LEU A 42 6.48 -7.63 15.57
C LEU A 42 6.44 -8.40 16.90
N PRO A 43 5.36 -8.31 17.70
CA PRO A 43 5.25 -9.03 18.95
C PRO A 43 5.22 -10.55 18.74
N GLU A 44 5.70 -11.30 19.75
CA GLU A 44 5.60 -12.77 19.76
C GLU A 44 4.14 -13.22 19.74
N VAL A 45 3.29 -12.51 20.48
CA VAL A 45 1.84 -12.71 20.46
C VAL A 45 1.17 -11.35 20.31
N ILE A 46 0.27 -11.22 19.34
CA ILE A 46 -0.65 -10.10 19.21
C ILE A 46 -2.03 -10.62 18.82
N MET A 47 -2.90 -10.72 19.83
CA MET A 47 -4.31 -11.05 19.64
C MET A 47 -5.11 -9.79 19.95
N MET A 48 -5.60 -9.10 18.92
CA MET A 48 -6.51 -7.96 19.06
C MET A 48 -7.53 -8.08 17.93
N VAL A 49 -8.73 -8.55 18.29
CA VAL A 49 -9.80 -8.79 17.32
C VAL A 49 -10.56 -7.49 17.10
N ALA A 50 -10.76 -7.11 15.85
CA ALA A 50 -11.52 -5.93 15.45
C ALA A 50 -12.66 -6.33 14.50
N GLY A 51 -13.66 -5.45 14.31
CA GLY A 51 -14.82 -5.73 13.47
C GLY A 51 -15.79 -6.77 14.06
N GLU A 52 -16.40 -7.61 13.21
CA GLU A 52 -17.44 -8.57 13.63
C GLU A 52 -16.98 -9.63 14.66
N GLY A 53 -15.67 -9.78 14.87
CA GLY A 53 -15.10 -10.71 15.85
C GLY A 53 -15.07 -10.21 17.30
N VAL A 54 -15.43 -8.95 17.56
CA VAL A 54 -15.48 -8.33 18.91
C VAL A 54 -16.49 -9.03 19.84
N GLN A 55 -17.43 -9.82 19.30
CA GLN A 55 -18.44 -10.54 20.08
C GLN A 55 -17.97 -11.86 20.71
N ARG A 56 -16.70 -12.26 20.53
CA ARG A 56 -16.16 -13.43 21.23
C ARG A 56 -15.86 -13.06 22.68
N GLY A 57 -16.52 -13.73 23.63
CA GLY A 57 -16.22 -13.57 25.05
C GLY A 57 -14.74 -13.85 25.32
N GLY A 58 -14.05 -12.92 25.98
CA GLY A 58 -12.60 -12.98 26.15
C GLY A 58 -12.02 -11.58 26.32
N TRP A 59 -10.70 -11.48 26.48
CA TRP A 59 -9.99 -10.20 26.46
C TRP A 59 -10.14 -9.50 25.10
N ASP A 60 -10.24 -8.17 25.09
CA ASP A 60 -10.22 -7.40 23.84
C ASP A 60 -8.86 -7.51 23.14
N GLY A 61 -7.79 -7.65 23.93
CA GLY A 61 -6.51 -8.06 23.41
C GLY A 61 -5.54 -8.73 24.38
N ILE A 62 -4.60 -9.49 23.84
CA ILE A 62 -3.48 -10.11 24.56
C ILE A 62 -2.22 -9.88 23.74
N VAL A 63 -1.18 -9.35 24.38
CA VAL A 63 0.09 -9.04 23.73
C VAL A 63 1.25 -9.55 24.56
N GLN A 64 2.17 -10.29 23.94
CA GLN A 64 3.44 -10.72 24.52
C GLN A 64 4.59 -10.11 23.74
N SER A 65 5.47 -9.41 24.45
CA SER A 65 6.22 -8.33 23.84
C SER A 65 7.46 -7.96 24.68
N GLU A 66 8.57 -7.55 24.05
CA GLU A 66 9.71 -6.95 24.77
C GLU A 66 9.45 -5.54 25.35
N GLY A 67 8.25 -5.00 25.12
CA GLY A 67 7.87 -3.64 25.50
C GLY A 67 8.22 -2.57 24.47
N ALA A 68 7.52 -1.44 24.56
CA ALA A 68 7.76 -0.22 23.79
C ALA A 68 7.31 0.97 24.65
N PRO A 69 8.16 1.46 25.57
CA PRO A 69 7.79 2.55 26.46
C PRO A 69 7.40 3.82 25.67
N PRO A 70 6.42 4.60 26.16
CA PRO A 70 5.67 4.38 27.41
C PRO A 70 4.43 3.47 27.26
N PHE A 71 4.00 3.17 26.04
CA PHE A 71 2.66 2.64 25.77
C PHE A 71 2.53 1.12 25.90
N VAL A 72 3.50 0.36 25.38
CA VAL A 72 3.41 -1.11 25.38
C VAL A 72 4.25 -1.69 26.52
N PRO A 73 3.65 -2.43 27.48
CA PRO A 73 4.40 -3.07 28.56
C PRO A 73 5.30 -4.20 28.05
N ALA A 74 6.44 -4.41 28.72
CA ALA A 74 7.28 -5.59 28.51
C ALA A 74 6.63 -6.85 29.13
N GLY A 75 6.86 -8.03 28.54
CA GLY A 75 6.20 -9.29 28.89
C GLY A 75 4.74 -9.35 28.42
N THR A 76 3.93 -10.14 29.13
CA THR A 76 2.51 -10.37 28.81
C THR A 76 1.63 -9.22 29.30
N SER A 77 0.71 -8.78 28.46
CA SER A 77 -0.31 -7.78 28.80
C SER A 77 -1.69 -8.19 28.30
N GLY A 78 -2.69 -8.03 29.16
CA GLY A 78 -4.11 -8.19 28.84
C GLY A 78 -4.76 -6.82 28.67
N TRP A 79 -5.48 -6.63 27.58
CA TRP A 79 -6.05 -5.36 27.16
C TRP A 79 -7.58 -5.41 27.18
N GLU A 80 -8.16 -4.40 27.80
CA GLU A 80 -9.58 -4.07 27.76
C GLU A 80 -9.72 -2.69 27.14
N MET A 81 -10.70 -2.51 26.25
CA MET A 81 -10.83 -1.32 25.43
C MET A 81 -12.25 -0.77 25.48
N SER A 82 -12.40 0.55 25.59
CA SER A 82 -13.73 1.14 25.64
C SER A 82 -13.85 2.54 25.04
N VAL A 83 -14.99 2.76 24.38
CA VAL A 83 -15.47 4.09 23.95
C VAL A 83 -16.60 4.62 24.84
N ARG A 84 -16.94 3.92 25.93
CA ARG A 84 -18.00 4.31 26.87
C ARG A 84 -17.66 5.60 27.62
N SER A 85 -18.66 6.43 27.88
CA SER A 85 -18.49 7.68 28.63
C SER A 85 -18.34 7.48 30.14
N ASP A 86 -18.83 6.38 30.69
CA ASP A 86 -18.70 6.04 32.11
C ASP A 86 -17.40 5.27 32.41
N ILE A 87 -16.29 5.88 32.00
CA ILE A 87 -14.94 5.29 31.91
C ILE A 87 -14.54 4.61 33.23
N ALA A 88 -14.63 5.31 34.37
CA ALA A 88 -14.18 4.80 35.66
C ALA A 88 -14.97 3.55 36.10
N ARG A 89 -16.28 3.51 35.85
CA ARG A 89 -17.12 2.35 36.16
C ARG A 89 -16.73 1.17 35.26
N LYS A 90 -16.63 1.39 33.94
CA LYS A 90 -16.26 0.34 32.99
C LYS A 90 -14.87 -0.23 33.27
N ALA A 91 -13.87 0.62 33.53
CA ALA A 91 -12.52 0.19 33.88
C ALA A 91 -12.50 -0.66 35.16
N GLN A 92 -13.29 -0.27 36.17
CA GLN A 92 -13.45 -1.03 37.40
C GLN A 92 -14.11 -2.38 37.16
N ASP A 93 -15.24 -2.40 36.45
CA ASP A 93 -15.98 -3.62 36.11
C ASP A 93 -15.08 -4.64 35.38
N ASP A 94 -14.27 -4.16 34.42
CA ASP A 94 -13.36 -5.01 33.66
C ASP A 94 -12.18 -5.51 34.49
N TYR A 95 -11.60 -4.64 35.32
CA TYR A 95 -10.51 -4.99 36.22
C TYR A 95 -10.95 -6.10 37.19
N ASP A 96 -12.12 -5.92 37.83
CA ASP A 96 -12.66 -6.87 38.79
C ASP A 96 -13.03 -8.19 38.11
N LYS A 97 -13.69 -8.12 36.94
CA LYS A 97 -14.05 -9.29 36.14
C LYS A 97 -12.81 -10.10 35.76
N ARG A 98 -11.74 -9.46 35.28
CA ARG A 98 -10.52 -10.16 34.88
C ARG A 98 -9.69 -10.63 36.06
N GLY A 99 -9.75 -9.93 37.19
CA GLY A 99 -9.14 -10.39 38.44
C GLY A 99 -9.77 -11.69 38.94
N ALA A 100 -11.11 -11.79 38.85
CA ALA A 100 -11.85 -13.00 39.22
C ALA A 100 -11.77 -14.12 38.17
N GLU A 101 -11.84 -13.74 36.88
CA GLU A 101 -11.84 -14.64 35.73
C GLU A 101 -10.73 -14.24 34.73
N PRO A 102 -9.46 -14.56 35.03
CA PRO A 102 -8.33 -14.13 34.21
C PRO A 102 -8.23 -14.88 32.87
N LEU A 103 -9.03 -15.94 32.71
CA LEU A 103 -9.07 -16.83 31.55
C LEU A 103 -7.71 -17.50 31.30
N VAL A 104 -7.08 -17.18 30.18
CA VAL A 104 -5.81 -17.78 29.73
C VAL A 104 -4.58 -17.09 30.32
N LEU A 105 -4.74 -15.96 31.02
CA LEU A 105 -3.63 -15.17 31.55
C LEU A 105 -3.36 -15.49 33.02
N ASN A 106 -2.09 -15.36 33.42
CA ASN A 106 -1.69 -15.38 34.83
C ASN A 106 -1.58 -13.93 35.36
N PRO A 107 -2.45 -13.48 36.28
CA PRO A 107 -2.46 -12.10 36.74
C PRO A 107 -1.13 -11.59 37.30
N THR A 108 -0.44 -12.40 38.11
CA THR A 108 0.80 -11.99 38.79
C THR A 108 1.99 -11.80 37.84
N GLU A 109 1.89 -12.28 36.60
CA GLU A 109 2.89 -12.14 35.54
C GLU A 109 2.45 -11.18 34.42
N THR A 110 1.20 -10.72 34.46
CA THR A 110 0.55 -9.95 33.37
C THR A 110 0.32 -8.50 33.77
N THR A 111 0.57 -7.56 32.86
CA THR A 111 0.07 -6.18 33.01
C THR A 111 -1.36 -6.07 32.51
N PHE A 112 -2.27 -5.60 33.36
CA PHE A 112 -3.60 -5.17 32.94
C PHE A 112 -3.52 -3.79 32.29
N VAL A 113 -4.03 -3.64 31.07
CA VAL A 113 -4.09 -2.38 30.35
C VAL A 113 -5.53 -2.05 30.00
N PHE A 114 -6.00 -0.88 30.44
CA PHE A 114 -7.29 -0.33 30.03
C PHE A 114 -7.08 0.82 29.05
N ALA A 115 -7.50 0.63 27.80
CA ALA A 115 -7.42 1.66 26.77
C ALA A 115 -8.79 2.30 26.52
N THR A 116 -8.84 3.61 26.40
CA THR A 116 -10.08 4.32 26.10
C THR A 116 -9.87 5.47 25.12
N ALA A 117 -10.79 5.61 24.17
CA ALA A 117 -10.81 6.72 23.21
C ALA A 117 -11.32 8.05 23.81
N ARG A 118 -11.47 8.13 25.14
CA ARG A 118 -11.94 9.33 25.85
C ARG A 118 -10.89 9.84 26.83
N ALA A 119 -10.86 11.14 27.08
CA ALA A 119 -9.97 11.68 28.11
C ALA A 119 -10.37 11.19 29.50
N TRP A 120 -9.39 10.84 30.32
CA TRP A 120 -9.65 10.39 31.69
C TRP A 120 -8.62 10.92 32.68
N HIS A 121 -8.89 12.11 33.22
CA HIS A 121 -8.00 12.77 34.20
C HIS A 121 -7.70 11.93 35.45
N GLY A 122 -8.64 11.11 35.92
CA GLY A 122 -8.48 10.25 37.09
C GLY A 122 -7.79 8.90 36.82
N GLY A 123 -7.41 8.61 35.57
CA GLY A 123 -6.84 7.31 35.19
C GLY A 123 -5.52 6.99 35.89
N GLY A 124 -4.68 8.01 36.11
CA GLY A 124 -3.40 7.87 36.82
C GLY A 124 -3.58 7.47 38.29
N ASP A 125 -4.46 8.18 39.01
CA ASP A 125 -4.79 7.88 40.41
C ASP A 125 -5.44 6.50 40.54
N TRP A 126 -6.33 6.15 39.60
CA TRP A 126 -6.94 4.83 39.56
C TRP A 126 -5.89 3.72 39.38
N CYS A 127 -4.93 3.87 38.46
CA CYS A 127 -3.83 2.92 38.32
C CYS A 127 -2.98 2.83 39.61
N ALA A 128 -2.67 3.96 40.24
CA ALA A 128 -1.89 3.98 41.48
C ALA A 128 -2.57 3.18 42.60
N ILE A 129 -3.88 3.36 42.76
CA ILE A 129 -4.69 2.59 43.73
C ILE A 129 -4.71 1.11 43.36
N ARG A 130 -5.03 0.75 42.11
CA ARG A 130 -5.20 -0.65 41.69
C ARG A 130 -3.92 -1.47 41.76
N ARG A 131 -2.75 -0.85 41.56
CA ARG A 131 -1.45 -1.53 41.79
C ARG A 131 -1.27 -1.98 43.25
N THR A 132 -1.91 -1.33 44.23
CA THR A 132 -1.83 -1.74 45.64
C THR A 132 -2.63 -3.00 45.96
N ASP A 133 -3.59 -3.37 45.09
CA ASP A 133 -4.38 -4.59 45.26
C ASP A 133 -3.53 -5.85 45.07
N GLY A 134 -2.40 -5.75 44.36
CA GLY A 134 -1.48 -6.88 44.13
C GLY A 134 -2.03 -8.01 43.24
N VAL A 135 -3.17 -7.79 42.59
CA VAL A 135 -3.82 -8.78 41.70
C VAL A 135 -3.01 -8.98 40.42
N TRP A 136 -2.65 -7.87 39.76
CA TRP A 136 -1.88 -7.87 38.52
C TRP A 136 -0.44 -7.47 38.78
N ARG A 137 0.48 -7.93 37.92
CA ARG A 137 1.89 -7.50 37.95
C ARG A 137 2.04 -5.97 37.88
N ASP A 138 1.25 -5.34 37.00
CA ASP A 138 1.16 -3.89 36.84
C ASP A 138 -0.22 -3.55 36.25
N VAL A 139 -0.64 -2.29 36.41
CA VAL A 139 -1.92 -1.77 35.91
C VAL A 139 -1.65 -0.48 35.16
N ARG A 140 -2.14 -0.34 33.94
CA ARG A 140 -1.97 0.86 33.11
C ARG A 140 -3.27 1.32 32.46
N VAL A 141 -3.33 2.61 32.22
CA VAL A 141 -4.39 3.27 31.46
C VAL A 141 -3.75 3.97 30.26
N ILE A 142 -4.45 3.88 29.12
CA ILE A 142 -4.16 4.63 27.89
C ILE A 142 -5.44 5.37 27.51
N ASP A 143 -5.52 6.66 27.80
CA ASP A 143 -6.66 7.52 27.49
C ASP A 143 -6.50 8.27 26.15
N ALA A 144 -7.45 9.14 25.80
CA ALA A 144 -7.39 9.89 24.54
C ALA A 144 -6.13 10.76 24.38
N TYR A 145 -5.59 11.33 25.45
CA TYR A 145 -4.36 12.13 25.38
C TYR A 145 -3.14 11.23 25.18
N GLN A 146 -3.11 10.05 25.80
CA GLN A 146 -2.06 9.08 25.58
C GLN A 146 -2.14 8.47 24.17
N LEU A 147 -3.34 8.25 23.62
CA LEU A 147 -3.53 7.83 22.23
C LEU A 147 -3.07 8.90 21.25
N GLU A 148 -3.38 10.18 21.48
CA GLU A 148 -2.86 11.29 20.68
C GLU A 148 -1.33 11.35 20.70
N ALA A 149 -0.72 11.22 21.89
CA ALA A 149 0.73 11.16 22.01
C ALA A 149 1.30 9.93 21.27
N TRP A 150 0.64 8.78 21.34
CA TRP A 150 1.08 7.57 20.64
C TRP A 150 0.99 7.70 19.11
N LEU A 151 -0.09 8.30 18.60
CA LEU A 151 -0.26 8.61 17.18
C LEU A 151 0.86 9.48 16.63
N SER A 152 1.39 10.41 17.45
CA SER A 152 2.52 11.25 17.05
C SER A 152 3.79 10.45 16.73
N LEU A 153 3.93 9.23 17.27
CA LEU A 153 5.03 8.30 17.00
C LEU A 153 4.70 7.27 15.91
N ALA A 154 3.47 7.28 15.38
CA ALA A 154 3.00 6.32 14.38
C ALA A 154 2.37 7.03 13.16
N PRO A 155 3.17 7.72 12.32
CA PRO A 155 2.64 8.60 11.28
C PRO A 155 1.68 7.94 10.28
N ALA A 156 1.93 6.69 9.86
CA ALA A 156 1.02 6.01 8.93
C ALA A 156 -0.34 5.68 9.58
N VAL A 157 -0.32 5.26 10.85
CA VAL A 157 -1.55 5.03 11.64
C VAL A 157 -2.30 6.34 11.85
N HIS A 158 -1.57 7.43 12.10
CA HIS A 158 -2.14 8.78 12.25
C HIS A 158 -2.82 9.26 10.97
N LEU A 159 -2.20 9.07 9.82
CA LEU A 159 -2.81 9.39 8.52
C LEU A 159 -4.08 8.57 8.27
N ARG A 160 -4.07 7.28 8.64
CA ARG A 160 -5.23 6.39 8.48
C ARG A 160 -6.42 6.86 9.30
N ILE A 161 -6.24 7.06 10.62
CA ILE A 161 -7.32 7.53 11.47
C ILE A 161 -7.75 8.95 11.10
N ALA A 162 -6.83 9.82 10.65
CA ALA A 162 -7.18 11.13 10.13
C ALA A 162 -8.18 11.02 8.95
N GLN A 163 -7.91 10.13 7.99
CA GLN A 163 -8.80 9.89 6.86
C GLN A 163 -10.16 9.33 7.28
N GLU A 164 -10.19 8.39 8.23
CA GLU A 164 -11.43 7.84 8.80
C GLU A 164 -12.28 8.93 9.49
N LEU A 165 -11.61 9.94 10.06
CA LEU A 165 -12.24 11.14 10.65
C LEU A 165 -12.52 12.27 9.65
N GLY A 166 -12.37 12.01 8.34
CA GLY A 166 -12.63 12.99 7.28
C GLY A 166 -11.54 14.03 7.08
N LYS A 167 -10.36 13.88 7.71
CA LYS A 167 -9.19 14.73 7.53
C LYS A 167 -8.24 14.10 6.50
N ARG A 168 -8.29 14.56 5.25
CA ARG A 168 -7.41 14.08 4.17
C ARG A 168 -6.35 15.13 3.80
N PRO A 169 -5.13 15.04 4.34
CA PRO A 169 -4.07 15.95 3.96
C PRO A 169 -3.68 15.74 2.50
N PRO A 170 -3.57 16.80 1.68
CA PRO A 170 -3.22 16.65 0.28
C PRO A 170 -1.77 16.18 0.13
N GLY A 171 -1.52 15.29 -0.84
CA GLY A 171 -0.17 14.89 -1.22
C GLY A 171 0.53 13.88 -0.28
N VAL A 172 -0.17 13.34 0.72
CA VAL A 172 0.33 12.27 1.59
C VAL A 172 -0.82 11.41 2.12
N ALA A 173 -0.64 10.09 2.17
CA ALA A 173 -1.63 9.17 2.73
C ALA A 173 -0.97 7.85 3.18
N ASP A 174 -1.62 7.08 4.05
CA ASP A 174 -1.17 5.72 4.36
C ASP A 174 -1.46 4.77 3.20
N LEU A 175 -0.59 3.78 2.98
CA LEU A 175 -0.70 2.88 1.83
C LEU A 175 -2.04 2.13 1.76
N ALA A 176 -2.59 1.73 2.91
CA ALA A 176 -3.84 0.97 2.94
C ALA A 176 -5.03 1.80 2.41
N SER A 177 -5.11 3.07 2.81
CA SER A 177 -6.12 3.99 2.29
C SER A 177 -6.02 4.20 0.78
N VAL A 178 -4.80 4.38 0.27
CA VAL A 178 -4.57 4.56 -1.17
C VAL A 178 -4.92 3.29 -1.95
N TRP A 179 -4.62 2.12 -1.39
CA TRP A 179 -5.02 0.85 -1.97
C TRP A 179 -6.54 0.71 -2.02
N THR A 180 -7.25 1.03 -0.93
CA THR A 180 -8.72 1.02 -0.89
C THR A 180 -9.32 1.93 -1.97
N ASP A 181 -8.86 3.19 -2.05
CA ASP A 181 -9.34 4.15 -3.07
C ASP A 181 -9.10 3.62 -4.49
N LEU A 182 -7.94 2.99 -4.74
CA LEU A 182 -7.62 2.37 -6.03
C LEU A 182 -8.56 1.19 -6.35
N ARG A 183 -8.83 0.32 -5.37
CA ARG A 183 -9.73 -0.83 -5.56
C ARG A 183 -11.16 -0.42 -5.88
N GLU A 184 -11.64 0.61 -5.19
CA GLU A 184 -13.00 1.14 -5.32
C GLU A 184 -13.18 2.01 -6.58
N SER A 185 -12.11 2.34 -7.29
CA SER A 185 -12.17 3.15 -8.53
C SER A 185 -12.79 2.42 -9.73
N THR A 186 -13.03 1.10 -9.63
CA THR A 186 -13.50 0.26 -10.75
C THR A 186 -14.72 -0.58 -10.40
N THR A 187 -15.44 -1.06 -11.42
CA THR A 187 -16.51 -2.06 -11.27
C THR A 187 -16.28 -3.24 -12.23
N PRO A 188 -16.08 -4.48 -11.73
CA PRO A 188 -15.92 -4.84 -10.30
C PRO A 188 -14.69 -4.17 -9.68
N HIS A 189 -14.63 -4.13 -8.35
CA HIS A 189 -13.47 -3.58 -7.64
C HIS A 189 -12.20 -4.34 -8.03
N LEU A 190 -11.06 -3.64 -8.13
CA LEU A 190 -9.78 -4.33 -8.34
C LEU A 190 -9.49 -5.22 -7.13
N SER A 191 -9.14 -6.48 -7.38
CA SER A 191 -8.61 -7.38 -6.38
C SER A 191 -7.08 -7.46 -6.48
N ALA A 192 -6.42 -7.79 -5.36
CA ALA A 192 -4.99 -8.06 -5.36
C ALA A 192 -4.63 -9.19 -6.34
N SER A 193 -5.43 -10.26 -6.33
CA SER A 193 -5.28 -11.42 -7.21
C SER A 193 -5.34 -11.05 -8.71
N LEU A 194 -6.24 -10.14 -9.11
CA LEU A 194 -6.32 -9.63 -10.47
C LEU A 194 -5.07 -8.82 -10.86
N ILE A 195 -4.57 -8.00 -9.93
CA ILE A 195 -3.35 -7.20 -10.13
C ILE A 195 -2.09 -8.06 -10.11
N ILE A 196 -2.09 -9.25 -9.52
CA ILE A 196 -0.94 -10.16 -9.52
C ILE A 196 -1.00 -11.14 -10.70
N ALA A 197 -2.18 -11.72 -10.99
CA ALA A 197 -2.52 -12.61 -12.10
C ALA A 197 -1.35 -13.15 -12.95
N GLY A 198 -0.74 -14.24 -12.48
CA GLY A 198 0.35 -14.94 -13.17
C GLY A 198 1.76 -14.40 -12.89
N ARG A 199 1.91 -13.46 -11.94
CA ARG A 199 3.21 -12.87 -11.54
C ARG A 199 3.56 -13.15 -10.07
N ASN A 200 3.15 -14.31 -9.57
CA ASN A 200 3.34 -14.71 -8.17
C ASN A 200 4.82 -14.68 -7.75
N GLY A 201 5.75 -15.05 -8.64
CA GLY A 201 7.18 -14.99 -8.34
C GLY A 201 7.68 -13.57 -8.05
N ALA A 202 7.27 -12.58 -8.85
CA ALA A 202 7.62 -11.18 -8.61
C ALA A 202 6.91 -10.63 -7.36
N ALA A 203 5.66 -11.05 -7.10
CA ALA A 203 4.95 -10.64 -5.89
C ALA A 203 5.62 -11.18 -4.62
N GLU A 204 6.10 -12.42 -4.67
CA GLU A 204 6.85 -13.04 -3.57
C GLU A 204 8.21 -12.38 -3.37
N GLU A 205 8.93 -12.05 -4.45
CA GLU A 205 10.20 -11.31 -4.37
C GLU A 205 10.01 -9.94 -3.70
N VAL A 206 8.98 -9.18 -4.09
CA VAL A 206 8.64 -7.89 -3.44
C VAL A 206 8.35 -8.07 -1.96
N ARG A 207 7.53 -9.07 -1.59
CA ARG A 207 7.22 -9.38 -0.18
C ARG A 207 8.49 -9.68 0.62
N GLN A 208 9.36 -10.53 0.09
CA GLN A 208 10.61 -10.90 0.77
C GLN A 208 11.55 -9.72 0.96
N LEU A 209 11.71 -8.84 -0.04
CA LEU A 209 12.55 -7.65 0.08
C LEU A 209 12.02 -6.69 1.14
N ILE A 210 10.70 -6.50 1.21
CA ILE A 210 10.06 -5.67 2.24
C ILE A 210 10.27 -6.27 3.63
N MET A 211 9.97 -7.57 3.81
CA MET A 211 10.09 -8.25 5.11
C MET A 211 11.53 -8.37 5.62
N ARG A 212 12.54 -8.32 4.74
CA ARG A 212 13.96 -8.29 5.12
C ARG A 212 14.45 -6.90 5.51
N ASP A 213 13.57 -5.90 5.52
CA ASP A 213 13.90 -4.49 5.76
C ASP A 213 15.04 -4.00 4.85
N GLU A 214 15.06 -4.43 3.57
CA GLU A 214 16.01 -3.92 2.59
C GLU A 214 15.84 -2.41 2.44
N ASN A 215 16.94 -1.67 2.54
CA ASN A 215 16.92 -0.20 2.58
C ASN A 215 16.21 0.44 1.37
N VAL A 216 16.36 -0.19 0.18
CA VAL A 216 15.74 0.29 -1.06
C VAL A 216 15.18 -0.90 -1.83
N VAL A 217 13.87 -0.89 -2.07
CA VAL A 217 13.15 -1.89 -2.86
C VAL A 217 12.58 -1.22 -4.10
N SER A 218 13.08 -1.55 -5.29
CA SER A 218 12.60 -0.98 -6.54
C SER A 218 11.67 -1.96 -7.26
N VAL A 219 10.47 -1.51 -7.63
CA VAL A 219 9.47 -2.30 -8.37
C VAL A 219 9.25 -1.63 -9.72
N ALA A 220 9.53 -2.33 -10.82
CA ALA A 220 9.46 -1.78 -12.17
C ALA A 220 8.29 -2.36 -12.96
N GLY A 221 7.44 -1.46 -13.49
CA GLY A 221 6.29 -1.78 -14.35
C GLY A 221 6.27 -0.97 -15.65
N ASP A 222 5.19 -1.08 -16.43
CA ASP A 222 5.00 -0.22 -17.61
C ASP A 222 4.66 1.24 -17.22
N SER A 223 4.27 1.47 -15.96
CA SER A 223 4.05 2.79 -15.36
C SER A 223 4.33 2.75 -13.86
N ARG A 224 4.57 3.92 -13.26
CA ARG A 224 4.71 4.04 -11.79
C ARG A 224 3.44 3.63 -11.07
N GLU A 225 2.28 3.93 -11.64
CA GLU A 225 0.98 3.58 -11.07
C GLU A 225 0.76 2.06 -11.08
N GLU A 226 1.13 1.37 -12.16
CA GLU A 226 1.08 -0.10 -12.20
C GLU A 226 2.03 -0.72 -11.19
N ALA A 227 3.27 -0.22 -11.09
CA ALA A 227 4.24 -0.69 -10.12
C ALA A 227 3.74 -0.49 -8.67
N PHE A 228 3.11 0.65 -8.39
CA PHE A 228 2.48 0.93 -7.10
C PHE A 228 1.30 -0.02 -6.82
N ALA A 229 0.40 -0.21 -7.78
CA ALA A 229 -0.73 -1.12 -7.64
C ALA A 229 -0.25 -2.55 -7.36
N PHE A 230 0.80 -2.99 -8.05
CA PHE A 230 1.42 -4.29 -7.84
C PHE A 230 2.03 -4.45 -6.44
N LEU A 231 2.75 -3.42 -5.97
CA LEU A 231 3.27 -3.36 -4.59
C LEU A 231 2.13 -3.48 -3.56
N ALA A 232 1.09 -2.67 -3.70
CA ALA A 232 -0.04 -2.67 -2.79
C ALA A 232 -0.77 -4.02 -2.77
N ALA A 233 -0.98 -4.62 -3.95
CA ALA A 233 -1.55 -5.96 -4.07
C ALA A 233 -0.67 -7.04 -3.41
N ALA A 234 0.66 -6.97 -3.58
CA ALA A 234 1.58 -7.93 -2.98
C ALA A 234 1.58 -7.86 -1.43
N ILE A 235 1.47 -6.66 -0.87
CA ILE A 235 1.32 -6.47 0.58
C ILE A 235 -0.06 -6.94 1.07
N ASP A 236 -1.12 -6.70 0.29
CA ASP A 236 -2.49 -7.04 0.67
C ASP A 236 -2.72 -8.56 0.79
N GLU A 237 -1.95 -9.38 0.07
CA GLU A 237 -1.98 -10.85 0.16
C GLU A 237 -1.13 -11.43 1.31
N LEU A 238 -0.43 -10.61 2.10
CA LEU A 238 0.30 -11.10 3.26
C LEU A 238 -0.67 -11.55 4.37
N PRO A 239 -0.32 -12.59 5.14
CA PRO A 239 -1.09 -12.98 6.30
C PRO A 239 -1.00 -11.92 7.41
N GLU A 240 -1.99 -11.93 8.31
CA GLU A 240 -1.87 -11.22 9.58
C GLU A 240 -0.99 -12.03 10.53
N PRO A 241 -0.16 -11.39 11.39
CA PRO A 241 -0.05 -9.95 11.62
C PRO A 241 0.95 -9.20 10.71
N GLU A 242 1.65 -9.89 9.81
CA GLU A 242 2.70 -9.29 8.95
C GLU A 242 2.16 -8.15 8.08
N ARG A 243 0.98 -8.36 7.48
CA ARG A 243 0.28 -7.36 6.67
C ARG A 243 0.01 -6.08 7.46
N SER A 244 -0.62 -6.17 8.63
CA SER A 244 -0.85 -4.98 9.48
C SER A 244 0.46 -4.36 9.96
N GLY A 245 1.48 -5.18 10.21
CA GLY A 245 2.85 -4.75 10.53
C GLY A 245 3.39 -3.77 9.51
N ILE A 246 3.43 -4.18 8.24
CA ILE A 246 3.90 -3.34 7.13
C ILE A 246 2.99 -2.13 6.92
N LEU A 247 1.67 -2.32 6.89
CA LEU A 247 0.71 -1.24 6.64
C LEU A 247 0.68 -0.20 7.76
N SER A 248 1.10 -0.52 8.98
CA SER A 248 1.17 0.42 10.12
C SER A 248 2.33 1.43 10.01
N ARG A 249 3.24 1.23 9.04
CA ARG A 249 4.40 2.08 8.78
C ARG A 249 4.53 2.53 7.31
N ALA A 250 3.64 2.08 6.43
CA ALA A 250 3.68 2.37 5.00
C ALA A 250 2.94 3.66 4.61
N ILE A 251 3.66 4.60 3.99
CA ILE A 251 3.15 5.93 3.59
C ILE A 251 3.46 6.21 2.13
N VAL A 252 2.45 6.68 1.40
CA VAL A 252 2.57 7.14 0.02
C VAL A 252 2.70 8.66 0.01
N VAL A 253 3.70 9.17 -0.72
CA VAL A 253 4.07 10.58 -0.70
C VAL A 253 4.10 11.14 -2.12
N TRP A 254 3.24 12.10 -2.42
CA TRP A 254 3.24 12.84 -3.69
C TRP A 254 3.84 14.24 -3.57
N ASP A 255 3.94 14.76 -2.36
CA ASP A 255 4.47 16.10 -2.12
C ASP A 255 5.90 16.06 -1.52
N PRO A 256 6.89 16.75 -2.15
CA PRO A 256 8.27 16.78 -1.65
C PRO A 256 8.45 17.43 -0.26
N SER A 257 7.54 18.29 0.19
CA SER A 257 7.64 18.91 1.53
C SER A 257 7.26 17.92 2.62
N HIS A 258 6.22 17.11 2.40
CA HIS A 258 5.88 15.97 3.26
C HIS A 258 7.00 14.94 3.29
N TRP A 259 7.62 14.66 2.14
CA TRP A 259 8.79 13.78 2.06
C TRP A 259 9.90 14.22 3.00
N THR A 260 10.30 15.49 2.93
CA THR A 260 11.39 16.05 3.75
C THR A 260 11.08 15.94 5.24
N SER A 261 9.82 16.13 5.62
CA SER A 261 9.39 16.09 7.02
C SER A 261 9.33 14.65 7.57
N LEU A 262 8.93 13.68 6.75
CA LEU A 262 8.92 12.26 7.11
C LEU A 262 10.33 11.67 7.17
N ALA A 263 11.24 12.18 6.32
CA ALA A 263 12.61 11.70 6.19
C ALA A 263 13.53 11.98 7.39
N VAL A 264 13.15 12.93 8.26
CA VAL A 264 13.93 13.32 9.44
C VAL A 264 13.39 12.71 10.72
N ARG A 265 12.43 11.78 10.60
CA ARG A 265 11.81 11.11 11.74
C ARG A 265 12.69 9.98 12.24
N ASP A 266 12.65 9.73 13.54
CA ASP A 266 13.41 8.62 14.13
C ASP A 266 12.69 7.28 13.97
N GLU A 267 11.37 7.29 13.72
CA GLU A 267 10.61 6.05 13.59
C GLU A 267 10.82 5.41 12.21
N PRO A 268 11.09 4.10 12.13
CA PRO A 268 11.28 3.41 10.87
C PRO A 268 9.97 3.37 10.09
N LEU A 269 10.00 3.91 8.87
CA LEU A 269 8.86 4.04 7.96
C LEU A 269 9.15 3.31 6.66
N ILE A 270 8.10 2.87 5.99
CA ILE A 270 8.14 2.39 4.62
C ILE A 270 7.60 3.51 3.74
N LEU A 271 8.48 4.17 3.00
CA LEU A 271 8.13 5.37 2.24
C LEU A 271 8.06 5.07 0.74
N VAL A 272 6.92 5.41 0.15
CA VAL A 272 6.60 5.18 -1.26
C VAL A 272 6.46 6.54 -1.98
N PRO A 273 7.53 7.09 -2.55
CA PRO A 273 7.46 8.36 -3.27
C PRO A 273 6.79 8.18 -4.63
N MET A 274 5.81 9.01 -4.94
CA MET A 274 5.09 9.05 -6.21
C MET A 274 5.39 10.32 -7.04
N PHE A 275 6.12 11.29 -6.49
CA PHE A 275 6.60 12.49 -7.21
C PHE A 275 7.79 12.19 -8.14
N GLU A 276 8.05 13.06 -9.12
CA GLU A 276 9.06 12.82 -10.18
C GLU A 276 10.51 13.05 -9.74
N ASN A 277 10.80 14.14 -9.02
CA ASN A 277 12.18 14.49 -8.66
C ASN A 277 12.65 13.79 -7.38
N ARG A 278 13.02 12.51 -7.50
CA ARG A 278 13.46 11.65 -6.38
C ARG A 278 14.96 11.66 -6.13
N LYS A 279 15.72 12.56 -6.76
CA LYS A 279 17.20 12.59 -6.67
C LYS A 279 17.73 12.69 -5.24
N HIS A 280 16.93 13.24 -4.33
CA HIS A 280 17.26 13.38 -2.90
C HIS A 280 16.59 12.31 -2.00
N ALA A 281 15.81 11.39 -2.58
CA ALA A 281 15.12 10.34 -1.82
C ALA A 281 16.09 9.33 -1.18
N GLY A 282 17.28 9.13 -1.78
CA GLY A 282 18.28 8.20 -1.25
C GLY A 282 18.87 8.60 0.11
N GLY A 283 18.76 9.87 0.52
CA GLY A 283 19.20 10.31 1.85
C GLY A 283 18.37 9.70 2.99
N VAL A 284 17.14 9.30 2.69
CA VAL A 284 16.14 8.83 3.66
C VAL A 284 16.41 7.40 4.11
N ALA A 285 16.95 6.57 3.20
CA ALA A 285 17.38 5.22 3.54
C ALA A 285 18.49 5.19 4.62
N ARG A 286 19.23 6.29 4.81
CA ARG A 286 20.25 6.40 5.87
C ARG A 286 19.66 6.62 7.26
N GLY A 287 18.39 7.02 7.35
CA GLY A 287 17.67 7.26 8.62
C GLY A 287 17.01 6.02 9.21
N GLY A 288 17.25 4.82 8.66
CA GLY A 288 16.57 3.59 9.11
C GLY A 288 15.16 3.40 8.52
N HIS A 289 14.77 4.24 7.56
CA HIS A 289 13.55 4.04 6.77
C HIS A 289 13.82 3.10 5.60
N GLN A 290 12.82 2.30 5.23
CA GLN A 290 12.82 1.54 4.00
C GLN A 290 12.19 2.38 2.88
N LEU A 291 12.88 2.46 1.75
CA LEU A 291 12.42 3.17 0.57
C LEU A 291 11.89 2.18 -0.47
N VAL A 292 10.61 2.25 -0.80
CA VAL A 292 10.03 1.43 -1.86
C VAL A 292 9.72 2.31 -3.07
N LEU A 293 10.37 2.04 -4.21
CA LEU A 293 10.33 2.86 -5.41
C LEU A 293 9.48 2.20 -6.52
N PRO A 294 8.25 2.69 -6.77
CA PRO A 294 7.52 2.36 -7.98
C PRO A 294 8.16 3.07 -9.18
N LEU A 295 8.71 2.30 -10.11
CA LEU A 295 9.40 2.78 -11.29
C LEU A 295 8.55 2.58 -12.55
N GLY A 296 8.47 3.64 -13.36
CA GLY A 296 7.89 3.56 -14.69
C GLY A 296 8.84 2.89 -15.68
N ARG A 297 8.41 2.80 -16.94
CA ARG A 297 9.20 2.18 -18.01
C ARG A 297 10.52 2.90 -18.27
N ASP A 298 10.50 4.22 -18.22
CA ASP A 298 11.65 5.12 -18.37
C ASP A 298 12.72 4.87 -17.31
N GLU A 299 12.31 4.70 -16.06
CA GLU A 299 13.19 4.50 -14.91
C GLU A 299 13.63 3.03 -14.77
N GLY A 300 12.68 2.10 -14.93
CA GLY A 300 12.85 0.68 -14.63
C GLY A 300 13.77 -0.07 -15.58
N ARG A 301 13.88 0.36 -16.86
CA ARG A 301 14.77 -0.27 -17.85
C ARG A 301 16.25 -0.16 -17.51
N SER A 302 16.63 0.92 -16.81
CA SER A 302 18.02 1.19 -16.45
C SER A 302 18.41 0.56 -15.11
N SER A 303 17.43 0.04 -14.36
CA SER A 303 17.67 -0.54 -13.03
C SER A 303 17.94 -2.04 -13.12
N GLN A 304 19.16 -2.44 -12.76
CA GLN A 304 19.56 -3.86 -12.70
C GLN A 304 19.05 -4.57 -11.45
N THR A 305 18.68 -3.82 -10.41
CA THR A 305 18.26 -4.35 -9.10
C THR A 305 16.76 -4.26 -8.86
N ALA A 306 16.00 -3.69 -9.80
CA ALA A 306 14.55 -3.60 -9.67
C ALA A 306 13.87 -4.93 -9.97
N VAL A 307 12.88 -5.29 -9.14
CA VAL A 307 11.97 -6.40 -9.39
C VAL A 307 11.14 -6.06 -10.62
N GLN A 308 11.33 -6.81 -11.69
CA GLN A 308 10.59 -6.63 -12.94
C GLN A 308 9.27 -7.39 -12.85
N ILE A 309 8.14 -6.67 -12.73
CA ILE A 309 6.84 -7.34 -12.52
C ILE A 309 6.39 -8.15 -13.74
N GLY A 310 6.92 -7.87 -14.93
CA GLY A 310 6.59 -8.60 -16.16
C GLY A 310 5.14 -8.37 -16.61
N ARG A 311 4.63 -9.26 -17.48
CA ARG A 311 3.26 -9.15 -18.02
C ARG A 311 2.32 -10.12 -17.31
N PRO A 312 1.07 -9.73 -17.02
CA PRO A 312 0.08 -10.67 -16.53
C PRO A 312 -0.22 -11.78 -17.54
N HIS A 313 -0.60 -12.93 -17.01
CA HIS A 313 -1.01 -14.07 -17.81
C HIS A 313 -2.47 -13.91 -18.24
N ARG A 314 -2.76 -14.10 -19.53
CA ARG A 314 -4.13 -13.93 -20.05
C ARG A 314 -5.11 -14.92 -19.41
N SER A 315 -4.68 -16.17 -19.21
CA SER A 315 -5.50 -17.19 -18.55
C SER A 315 -5.82 -16.80 -17.11
N ALA A 316 -4.79 -16.45 -16.33
CA ALA A 316 -4.97 -16.01 -14.94
C ALA A 316 -5.89 -14.79 -14.85
N LEU A 317 -5.69 -13.75 -15.67
CA LEU A 317 -6.60 -12.60 -15.72
C LEU A 317 -8.04 -13.00 -16.06
N THR A 318 -8.23 -13.98 -16.96
CA THR A 318 -9.57 -14.45 -17.33
C THR A 318 -10.24 -15.12 -16.14
N GLU A 319 -9.53 -16.01 -15.45
CA GLU A 319 -10.02 -16.72 -14.26
C GLU A 319 -10.38 -15.74 -13.14
N GLU A 320 -9.51 -14.76 -12.87
CA GLU A 320 -9.77 -13.72 -11.87
C GLU A 320 -11.00 -12.87 -12.21
N LEU A 321 -11.14 -12.42 -13.46
CA LEU A 321 -12.32 -11.66 -13.90
C LEU A 321 -13.61 -12.49 -13.85
N GLU A 322 -13.55 -13.78 -14.17
CA GLU A 322 -14.69 -14.71 -14.01
C GLU A 322 -15.09 -14.86 -12.53
N SER A 323 -14.10 -14.98 -11.63
CA SER A 323 -14.34 -15.07 -10.19
C SER A 323 -15.00 -13.81 -9.61
N LEU A 324 -14.76 -12.65 -10.24
CA LEU A 324 -15.42 -11.38 -9.94
C LEU A 324 -16.81 -11.25 -10.58
N GLY A 325 -17.34 -12.32 -11.18
CA GLY A 325 -18.70 -12.39 -11.70
C GLY A 325 -18.87 -11.95 -13.15
N LEU A 326 -17.78 -11.74 -13.91
CA LEU A 326 -17.91 -11.42 -15.33
C LEU A 326 -18.18 -12.68 -16.16
N PRO A 327 -19.04 -12.59 -17.21
CA PRO A 327 -19.17 -13.66 -18.18
C PRO A 327 -17.84 -13.94 -18.91
N ARG A 328 -17.54 -15.23 -19.12
CA ARG A 328 -16.30 -15.72 -19.77
C ARG A 328 -15.87 -14.96 -21.01
N TYR A 329 -16.79 -14.67 -21.93
CA TYR A 329 -16.49 -13.91 -23.14
C TYR A 329 -15.93 -12.51 -22.82
N ARG A 330 -16.55 -11.80 -21.89
CA ARG A 330 -16.13 -10.45 -21.48
C ARG A 330 -14.83 -10.50 -20.67
N ALA A 331 -14.67 -11.51 -19.82
CA ALA A 331 -13.42 -11.77 -19.11
C ALA A 331 -12.25 -11.99 -20.08
N GLN A 332 -12.43 -12.79 -21.14
CA GLN A 332 -11.39 -13.05 -22.15
C GLN A 332 -11.02 -11.82 -22.98
N GLU A 333 -11.98 -10.94 -23.26
CA GLU A 333 -11.76 -9.65 -23.93
C GLU A 333 -10.91 -8.73 -23.05
N LEU A 334 -11.35 -8.50 -21.81
CA LEU A 334 -10.68 -7.66 -20.83
C LEU A 334 -9.31 -8.19 -20.44
N ALA A 335 -9.15 -9.51 -20.28
CA ALA A 335 -7.85 -10.15 -20.06
C ALA A 335 -6.89 -9.92 -21.23
N GLY A 336 -7.41 -9.83 -22.46
CA GLY A 336 -6.63 -9.43 -23.63
C GLY A 336 -6.08 -8.00 -23.51
N VAL A 337 -6.91 -7.07 -23.01
CA VAL A 337 -6.50 -5.69 -22.70
C VAL A 337 -5.48 -5.68 -21.56
N GLY A 338 -5.78 -6.32 -20.43
CA GLY A 338 -4.94 -6.35 -19.23
C GLY A 338 -3.55 -6.95 -19.47
N ARG A 339 -3.44 -8.01 -20.28
CA ARG A 339 -2.14 -8.57 -20.70
C ARG A 339 -1.25 -7.55 -21.42
N ARG A 340 -1.86 -6.61 -22.14
CA ARG A 340 -1.13 -5.54 -22.85
C ARG A 340 -0.86 -4.35 -21.94
N SER A 341 -1.84 -3.93 -21.14
CA SER A 341 -1.71 -2.84 -20.16
C SER A 341 -2.73 -3.02 -19.04
N LEU A 342 -2.25 -3.14 -17.81
CA LEU A 342 -3.12 -3.13 -16.63
C LEU A 342 -3.83 -1.78 -16.46
N LEU A 343 -3.20 -0.67 -16.78
CA LEU A 343 -3.87 0.63 -16.72
C LEU A 343 -4.97 0.76 -17.78
N ALA A 344 -4.81 0.16 -18.97
CA ALA A 344 -5.89 0.09 -19.95
C ALA A 344 -7.05 -0.78 -19.45
N LEU A 345 -6.75 -1.89 -18.75
CA LEU A 345 -7.77 -2.69 -18.08
C LEU A 345 -8.49 -1.87 -16.99
N LYS A 346 -7.74 -1.17 -16.13
CA LYS A 346 -8.29 -0.27 -15.12
C LYS A 346 -9.24 0.75 -15.76
N ARG A 347 -8.82 1.45 -16.82
CA ARG A 347 -9.67 2.38 -17.59
C ARG A 347 -10.97 1.75 -18.10
N ARG A 348 -10.91 0.51 -18.60
CA ARG A 348 -12.10 -0.20 -19.08
C ARG A 348 -13.07 -0.56 -17.95
N LEU A 349 -12.54 -0.81 -16.75
CA LEU A 349 -13.32 -1.11 -15.55
C LEU A 349 -13.68 0.13 -14.72
N ALA A 350 -13.06 1.28 -14.98
CA ALA A 350 -13.20 2.48 -14.18
C ALA A 350 -14.65 2.96 -14.12
N ILE A 351 -15.07 3.40 -12.92
CA ILE A 351 -16.37 4.00 -12.67
C ILE A 351 -16.44 5.37 -13.37
N ALA A 352 -15.41 6.20 -13.17
CA ALA A 352 -15.29 7.53 -13.76
C ALA A 352 -14.27 7.55 -14.90
N ARG A 353 -14.62 6.91 -16.04
CA ARG A 353 -13.71 6.73 -17.18
C ARG A 353 -13.11 8.03 -17.72
N ASP A 354 -13.87 9.12 -17.69
CA ASP A 354 -13.45 10.41 -18.22
C ASP A 354 -12.29 11.04 -17.44
N LEU A 355 -12.08 10.61 -16.18
CA LEU A 355 -10.97 11.07 -15.33
C LEU A 355 -9.69 10.27 -15.57
N GLU A 356 -9.77 9.12 -16.26
CA GLU A 356 -8.65 8.23 -16.52
C GLU A 356 -8.06 8.45 -17.93
N GLN A 357 -8.08 9.69 -18.42
CA GLN A 357 -7.54 10.05 -19.73
C GLN A 357 -6.01 10.16 -19.68
N PRO A 358 -5.27 9.24 -20.34
CA PRO A 358 -3.83 9.35 -20.42
C PRO A 358 -3.41 10.55 -21.29
N ALA A 359 -2.20 11.07 -21.07
CA ALA A 359 -1.72 12.24 -21.80
C ALA A 359 -1.81 12.04 -23.32
N TRP A 360 -1.41 10.87 -23.80
CA TRP A 360 -1.41 10.53 -25.23
C TRP A 360 -2.80 10.50 -25.89
N SER A 361 -3.90 10.38 -25.12
CA SER A 361 -5.26 10.35 -25.68
C SER A 361 -5.85 11.73 -25.92
N ARG A 362 -5.12 12.81 -25.60
CA ARG A 362 -5.59 14.18 -25.81
C ARG A 362 -5.67 14.53 -27.30
N PRO A 363 -6.62 15.39 -27.73
CA PRO A 363 -6.81 15.72 -29.14
C PRO A 363 -5.55 16.25 -29.84
N GLU A 364 -4.69 16.97 -29.12
CA GLU A 364 -3.42 17.52 -29.62
C GLU A 364 -2.41 16.46 -30.07
N HIS A 365 -2.53 15.21 -29.60
CA HIS A 365 -1.61 14.11 -29.95
C HIS A 365 -2.22 13.10 -30.93
N ALA A 366 -3.50 13.23 -31.27
CA ALA A 366 -4.20 12.27 -32.12
C ALA A 366 -3.50 12.08 -33.48
N GLY A 367 -3.05 13.17 -34.10
CA GLY A 367 -2.35 13.14 -35.40
C GLY A 367 -1.04 12.34 -35.39
N ASP A 368 -0.38 12.23 -34.24
CA ASP A 368 0.87 11.48 -34.11
C ASP A 368 0.63 9.97 -33.99
N LEU A 369 -0.50 9.57 -33.38
CA LEU A 369 -0.80 8.19 -33.05
C LEU A 369 -1.70 7.48 -34.07
N LEU A 370 -2.50 8.21 -34.84
CA LEU A 370 -3.35 7.63 -35.90
C LEU A 370 -2.61 6.66 -36.85
N PRO A 371 -1.37 6.94 -37.31
CA PRO A 371 -0.64 6.01 -38.16
C PRO A 371 -0.35 4.68 -37.47
N THR A 372 -0.03 4.70 -36.17
CA THR A 372 0.20 3.48 -35.38
C THR A 372 -1.07 2.67 -35.20
N LEU A 373 -2.22 3.34 -35.04
CA LEU A 373 -3.52 2.69 -34.90
C LEU A 373 -3.91 1.94 -36.19
N PHE A 374 -3.69 2.56 -37.36
CA PHE A 374 -4.01 1.94 -38.65
C PHE A 374 -3.01 0.86 -39.06
N ALA A 375 -1.72 1.07 -38.80
CA ALA A 375 -0.68 0.07 -39.08
C ALA A 375 -0.82 -1.16 -38.18
N GLY A 376 -1.20 -0.96 -36.91
CA GLY A 376 -1.34 -1.99 -35.89
C GLY A 376 0.00 -2.54 -35.41
N THR A 377 0.82 -3.07 -36.32
CA THR A 377 2.21 -3.49 -36.08
C THR A 377 3.05 -3.22 -37.31
N TRP A 378 4.28 -2.77 -37.10
CA TRP A 378 5.26 -2.57 -38.18
C TRP A 378 6.67 -2.87 -37.68
N GLU A 379 7.55 -3.21 -38.61
CA GLU A 379 8.96 -3.47 -38.36
C GLU A 379 9.84 -2.29 -38.82
N ASP A 380 10.65 -1.74 -37.91
CA ASP A 380 11.51 -0.58 -38.18
C ASP A 380 12.57 -0.86 -39.27
N SER A 381 13.06 -2.10 -39.35
CA SER A 381 14.02 -2.56 -40.35
C SER A 381 13.40 -2.87 -41.73
N ASN A 382 12.07 -2.88 -41.86
CA ASN A 382 11.40 -3.25 -43.10
C ASN A 382 11.02 -1.99 -43.91
N GLU A 383 11.72 -1.78 -45.02
CA GLU A 383 11.52 -0.58 -45.85
C GLU A 383 10.08 -0.44 -46.40
N LYS A 384 9.35 -1.55 -46.64
CA LYS A 384 7.95 -1.47 -47.08
C LYS A 384 7.03 -0.98 -45.96
N ASP A 385 7.26 -1.46 -44.76
CA ASP A 385 6.53 -1.02 -43.57
C ASP A 385 6.78 0.47 -43.33
N ARG A 386 8.05 0.91 -43.43
CA ARG A 386 8.42 2.33 -43.32
C ARG A 386 7.69 3.20 -44.33
N GLN A 387 7.61 2.78 -45.59
CA GLN A 387 6.90 3.50 -46.64
C GLN A 387 5.40 3.61 -46.37
N VAL A 388 4.75 2.51 -45.98
CA VAL A 388 3.31 2.49 -45.66
C VAL A 388 3.01 3.42 -44.48
N VAL A 389 3.81 3.34 -43.42
CA VAL A 389 3.61 4.11 -42.20
C VAL A 389 3.90 5.60 -42.42
N ALA A 390 4.93 5.94 -43.19
CA ALA A 390 5.21 7.33 -43.57
C ALA A 390 4.05 7.92 -44.41
N ALA A 391 3.46 7.14 -45.31
CA ALA A 391 2.28 7.54 -46.08
C ALA A 391 1.06 7.77 -45.18
N LEU A 392 0.82 6.89 -44.20
CA LEU A 392 -0.25 7.07 -43.19
C LEU A 392 0.00 8.31 -42.33
N ALA A 393 1.25 8.56 -41.92
CA ALA A 393 1.65 9.68 -41.08
C ALA A 393 1.72 11.03 -41.82
N ARG A 394 1.72 11.00 -43.16
CA ARG A 394 1.91 12.17 -44.03
C ARG A 394 3.13 13.01 -43.64
N LYS A 395 4.19 12.36 -43.16
CA LYS A 395 5.47 12.96 -42.78
C LYS A 395 6.61 11.95 -43.00
N PRO A 396 7.88 12.40 -43.12
CA PRO A 396 9.01 11.49 -43.25
C PRO A 396 9.05 10.47 -42.11
N TYR A 397 9.41 9.23 -42.42
CA TYR A 397 9.46 8.14 -41.43
C TYR A 397 10.29 8.52 -40.21
N GLU A 398 11.47 9.11 -40.43
CA GLU A 398 12.41 9.48 -39.37
C GLU A 398 11.82 10.51 -38.38
N ASP A 399 11.00 11.44 -38.87
CA ASP A 399 10.37 12.45 -38.03
C ASP A 399 9.23 11.84 -37.21
N TRP A 400 8.45 10.96 -37.83
CA TRP A 400 7.37 10.25 -37.16
C TRP A 400 7.89 9.26 -36.11
N VAL A 401 8.87 8.43 -36.45
CA VAL A 401 9.36 7.38 -35.57
C VAL A 401 9.99 7.95 -34.30
N ARG A 402 10.61 9.15 -34.36
CA ARG A 402 11.09 9.88 -33.16
C ARG A 402 9.97 10.21 -32.18
N VAL A 403 8.82 10.66 -32.68
CA VAL A 403 7.64 10.95 -31.84
C VAL A 403 7.10 9.67 -31.22
N ILE A 404 7.04 8.58 -31.99
CA ILE A 404 6.58 7.29 -31.48
C ILE A 404 7.57 6.70 -30.46
N HIS A 405 8.88 6.84 -30.67
CA HIS A 405 9.89 6.41 -29.71
C HIS A 405 9.79 7.17 -28.39
N ARG A 406 9.47 8.47 -28.42
CA ARG A 406 9.15 9.23 -27.21
C ARG A 406 7.98 8.55 -26.48
N TRP A 407 6.84 8.38 -27.15
CA TRP A 407 5.65 7.74 -26.54
C TRP A 407 5.91 6.31 -26.04
N ALA A 408 6.73 5.53 -26.74
CA ALA A 408 7.07 4.15 -26.36
C ALA A 408 7.90 4.06 -25.06
N ASN A 409 8.53 5.15 -24.65
CA ASN A 409 9.36 5.24 -23.45
C ASN A 409 8.71 6.03 -22.31
N GLU A 410 7.61 6.74 -22.56
CA GLU A 410 6.84 7.39 -21.49
C GLU A 410 6.15 6.37 -20.57
N SER A 411 5.77 6.83 -19.38
CA SER A 411 4.92 6.08 -18.46
C SER A 411 3.52 5.90 -19.06
N ASP A 412 2.97 4.70 -18.97
CA ASP A 412 1.71 4.33 -19.64
C ASP A 412 1.73 4.55 -21.17
N PRO A 413 2.62 3.85 -21.89
CA PRO A 413 2.83 4.13 -23.30
C PRO A 413 1.69 3.58 -24.17
N PRO A 414 1.20 4.34 -25.18
CA PRO A 414 0.18 3.87 -26.13
C PRO A 414 0.75 2.86 -27.15
N VAL A 415 2.07 2.80 -27.28
CA VAL A 415 2.79 1.94 -28.20
C VAL A 415 3.90 1.21 -27.47
N ARG A 416 4.26 0.02 -27.92
CA ARG A 416 5.33 -0.76 -27.29
C ARG A 416 6.26 -1.36 -28.32
N LEU A 417 7.56 -1.21 -28.08
CA LEU A 417 8.59 -2.00 -28.74
C LEU A 417 8.51 -3.47 -28.31
N VAL A 418 8.49 -4.36 -29.29
CA VAL A 418 8.46 -5.80 -29.16
C VAL A 418 9.61 -6.34 -29.98
N ASP A 419 10.58 -6.96 -29.30
CA ASP A 419 11.63 -7.69 -29.97
C ASP A 419 11.05 -9.02 -30.47
N HIS A 420 11.37 -9.40 -31.71
CA HIS A 420 11.05 -10.73 -32.24
C HIS A 420 11.99 -11.80 -31.65
N GLY A 421 11.98 -11.94 -30.32
CA GLY A 421 12.59 -13.07 -29.64
C GLY A 421 11.72 -14.31 -29.78
N CYS A 422 11.93 -15.10 -30.82
CA CYS A 422 11.35 -16.44 -30.91
C CYS A 422 12.06 -17.34 -29.86
N SER A 423 11.46 -17.51 -28.69
CA SER A 423 11.89 -18.53 -27.73
C SER A 423 11.52 -19.92 -28.26
N ARG A 424 12.48 -20.60 -28.90
CA ARG A 424 12.50 -22.07 -28.95
C ARG A 424 13.53 -22.57 -27.92
N PRO A 425 13.18 -23.55 -27.06
CA PRO A 425 14.17 -24.16 -26.17
C PRO A 425 14.96 -25.19 -26.96
N GLY A 426 16.29 -25.03 -27.05
CA GLY A 426 17.14 -26.07 -27.64
C GLY A 426 18.55 -25.64 -27.99
N LYS A 427 19.47 -25.88 -27.04
CA LYS A 427 20.94 -25.99 -27.17
C LYS A 427 21.74 -24.73 -27.51
N MET A 428 22.60 -24.36 -26.56
CA MET A 428 23.75 -23.47 -26.74
C MET A 428 24.55 -23.85 -27.98
N HIS A 429 25.01 -22.86 -28.76
CA HIS A 429 26.42 -22.59 -29.08
C HIS A 429 26.51 -21.15 -29.59
N GLY A 430 27.51 -20.42 -29.11
CA GLY A 430 27.60 -18.97 -29.26
C GLY A 430 27.93 -18.52 -30.67
N HIS A 431 27.22 -17.49 -31.13
CA HIS A 431 27.71 -16.40 -31.98
C HIS A 431 26.70 -15.25 -31.83
N PHE A 432 27.13 -14.14 -31.21
CA PHE A 432 26.37 -12.90 -31.15
C PHE A 432 26.49 -12.21 -32.51
N SER A 433 25.54 -12.48 -33.40
CA SER A 433 25.23 -11.64 -34.56
C SER A 433 23.71 -11.61 -34.71
N GLY A 434 23.05 -10.85 -33.84
CA GLY A 434 21.61 -10.65 -33.89
C GLY A 434 21.31 -9.26 -34.45
N THR A 435 20.93 -9.18 -35.72
CA THR A 435 20.07 -8.11 -36.20
C THR A 435 18.75 -8.22 -35.46
N SER A 436 18.58 -7.47 -34.37
CA SER A 436 17.31 -7.37 -33.66
C SER A 436 16.32 -6.60 -34.53
N SER A 437 15.37 -7.30 -35.12
CA SER A 437 14.19 -6.68 -35.71
C SER A 437 13.24 -6.27 -34.58
N ALA A 438 13.09 -4.95 -34.43
CA ALA A 438 12.25 -4.33 -33.43
C ALA A 438 10.93 -3.89 -34.08
N SER A 439 9.81 -4.40 -33.56
CA SER A 439 8.48 -4.06 -34.02
C SER A 439 7.72 -3.28 -32.97
N MET A 440 6.78 -2.43 -33.38
CA MET A 440 5.96 -1.67 -32.43
C MET A 440 4.49 -2.06 -32.50
N ILE A 441 3.80 -2.13 -31.35
CA ILE A 441 2.39 -2.53 -31.26
C ILE A 441 1.58 -1.47 -30.50
N TRP A 442 0.43 -1.09 -31.07
CA TRP A 442 -0.57 -0.23 -30.43
C TRP A 442 -1.27 -0.91 -29.23
N LYS A 443 -1.48 -0.16 -28.15
CA LYS A 443 -2.23 -0.56 -26.96
C LYS A 443 -3.50 0.30 -26.82
N PRO A 444 -4.69 -0.25 -27.11
CA PRO A 444 -5.95 0.46 -27.01
C PRO A 444 -6.47 0.61 -25.57
#